data_AF-A0A924YAH6-F1
#
_entry.id   AF-A0A924YAH6-F1
#
_cell.length_a   1.000
_cell.length_b   1.000
_cell.length_c   1.000
_cell.angle_alpha   90.00
_cell.angle_beta   90.00
_cell.angle_gamma   90.00
#
_symmetry.space_group_name_H-M   'P 1'
#
loop_
_entity.id
_entity.type
_entity.pdbx_description
1 polymer ?
#
loop_
_entity_poly.entity_id
_entity_poly.type
_entity_poly.pdbx_seq_one_letter_code
_entity_poly.pdbx_strand_id
1 'polypeptide(L)'
;MTIPLRRIAVISALVSLAFGVASVIGKAVELSEYDDIYRLVELVSVGKEGSLPTWLLTFLLLTCATVSAIIALNVRRRGESFVQAWFGLTILSALLSLNAATNVYDRLLRMAFAEAYLWYSWIVPTLTIIVILALVLRRFAAYLPALTCRGFLLASGLFVTGALGAALADGYLLNVLGYPQGMEHAMLRALEETLKSFGAITLLVTLLTYLQDMTVFVGALRAAPLHQNVITLSPRRMITVLVLTAMAFVVCSLGVRALESLPDFANRDPFLFSYLFDVDKEANFPTWYSSAALLLCAGLLALVASAAKTSRLHWWAMSGVFVLLSIDETVSLHERTMAPIYNILKVRGVIDSAIGEFLTYPWIILGAVFVLLFVIAYGRFLLRLPARTRWLFILGGALFVVGAMGMELVDSYFAQRYGHDNTFSHLSGILEESLEMFGVIIFAYGVLDYLRRNAADIQVRVAQTASDI
;
A
#
# COMPACT_ATOMS: atom_id res chain seq x y z
N MET A 1 5.20 1.54 -25.55
CA MET A 1 4.70 2.60 -24.65
C MET A 1 5.90 3.32 -24.08
N THR A 2 6.11 4.59 -24.42
CA THR A 2 7.11 5.43 -23.75
C THR A 2 6.55 5.81 -22.39
N ILE A 3 7.25 5.48 -21.30
CA ILE A 3 6.78 5.86 -19.95
C ILE A 3 7.10 7.35 -19.78
N PRO A 4 6.11 8.21 -19.49
CA PRO A 4 6.34 9.65 -19.35
C PRO A 4 6.98 9.95 -17.98
N LEU A 5 8.25 9.57 -17.81
CA LEU A 5 8.98 9.61 -16.52
C LEU A 5 8.94 10.98 -15.86
N ARG A 6 9.12 12.06 -16.65
CA ARG A 6 9.04 13.43 -16.15
C ARG A 6 7.66 13.77 -15.57
N ARG A 7 6.58 13.31 -16.19
CA ARG A 7 5.21 13.57 -15.69
C ARG A 7 4.96 12.80 -14.39
N ILE A 8 5.38 11.54 -14.32
CA ILE A 8 5.27 10.73 -13.10
C ILE A 8 6.01 11.43 -11.95
N ALA A 9 7.27 11.81 -12.18
CA ALA A 9 8.09 12.48 -11.17
C ALA A 9 7.44 13.77 -10.66
N VAL A 10 7.00 14.65 -11.58
CA VAL A 10 6.42 15.95 -11.23
C VAL A 10 5.09 15.78 -10.50
N ILE A 11 4.20 14.92 -10.99
CA ILE A 11 2.89 14.72 -10.35
C ILE A 11 3.06 14.14 -8.95
N SER A 12 3.87 13.08 -8.79
CA SER A 12 4.11 12.48 -7.48
C SER A 12 4.77 13.48 -6.52
N ALA A 13 5.72 14.29 -6.98
CA ALA A 13 6.36 15.30 -6.13
C ALA A 13 5.40 16.42 -5.71
N LEU A 14 4.54 16.89 -6.63
CA LEU A 14 3.53 17.90 -6.32
C LEU A 14 2.49 17.36 -5.33
N VAL A 15 2.06 16.11 -5.48
CA VAL A 15 1.12 15.47 -4.54
C VAL A 15 1.76 15.31 -3.16
N SER A 16 3.01 14.82 -3.08
CA SER A 16 3.72 14.72 -1.80
C SER A 16 3.90 16.08 -1.12
N LEU A 17 4.22 17.13 -1.88
CA LEU A 17 4.33 18.49 -1.34
C LEU A 17 2.97 19.02 -0.86
N ALA A 18 1.90 18.78 -1.62
CA ALA A 18 0.55 19.17 -1.24
C ALA A 18 0.12 18.51 0.08
N PHE A 19 0.47 17.24 0.27
CA PHE A 19 0.26 16.55 1.54
C PHE A 19 1.08 17.14 2.70
N GLY A 20 2.35 17.46 2.48
CA GLY A 20 3.19 18.18 3.45
C GLY A 20 2.53 19.48 3.93
N VAL A 21 2.08 20.31 2.97
CA VAL A 21 1.39 21.57 3.27
C VAL A 21 0.06 21.33 3.98
N ALA A 22 -0.75 20.37 3.50
CA ALA A 22 -2.04 20.04 4.09
C ALA A 22 -1.91 19.56 5.54
N SER A 23 -0.85 18.80 5.86
CA SER A 23 -0.58 18.36 7.23
C SER A 23 -0.22 19.52 8.16
N VAL A 24 0.57 20.49 7.69
CA VAL A 24 0.92 21.68 8.49
C VAL A 24 -0.32 22.55 8.72
N ILE A 25 -1.12 22.79 7.67
CA ILE A 25 -2.40 23.51 7.79
C ILE A 25 -3.33 22.77 8.77
N GLY A 26 -3.42 21.44 8.64
CA GLY A 26 -4.21 20.61 9.52
C GLY A 26 -3.81 20.75 10.99
N LYS A 27 -2.51 20.75 11.30
CA LYS A 27 -2.05 21.00 12.67
C LYS A 27 -2.39 22.41 13.16
N ALA A 28 -2.33 23.42 12.29
CA ALA A 28 -2.71 24.79 12.66
C ALA A 28 -4.20 24.89 13.01
N VAL A 29 -5.06 24.18 12.26
CA VAL A 29 -6.50 24.06 12.57
C VAL A 29 -6.69 23.29 13.88
N GLU A 30 -5.93 22.24 14.11
CA GLU A 30 -6.02 21.46 15.36
C GLU A 30 -5.75 22.30 16.60
N LEU A 31 -4.76 23.19 16.54
CA LEU A 31 -4.45 24.13 17.61
C LEU A 31 -5.52 25.22 17.82
N SER A 32 -6.52 25.31 16.93
CA SER A 32 -7.62 26.29 17.01
C SER A 32 -8.93 25.73 17.60
N GLU A 33 -8.90 24.53 18.21
CA GLU A 33 -10.03 23.87 18.91
C GLU A 33 -11.29 23.60 18.06
N TYR A 34 -11.16 23.45 16.74
CA TYR A 34 -12.28 23.09 15.86
C TYR A 34 -12.49 21.56 15.77
N ASP A 35 -13.47 21.05 16.52
CA ASP A 35 -13.67 19.61 16.78
C ASP A 35 -14.08 18.75 15.57
N ASP A 36 -14.85 19.31 14.63
CA ASP A 36 -15.40 18.52 13.52
C ASP A 36 -14.41 18.26 12.37
N ILE A 37 -13.29 18.99 12.30
CA ILE A 37 -12.30 18.87 11.21
C ILE A 37 -11.22 17.82 11.53
N TYR A 38 -11.09 17.40 12.79
CA TYR A 38 -10.01 16.53 13.26
C TYR A 38 -9.86 15.23 12.44
N ARG A 39 -10.95 14.54 12.13
CA ARG A 39 -10.89 13.28 11.35
C ARG A 39 -10.42 13.46 9.90
N LEU A 40 -10.69 14.63 9.30
CA LEU A 40 -10.21 14.99 7.96
C LEU A 40 -8.75 15.44 7.98
N VAL A 41 -8.32 16.14 9.04
CA VAL A 41 -6.91 16.52 9.25
C VAL A 41 -6.03 15.27 9.36
N GLU A 42 -6.49 14.26 10.09
CA GLU A 42 -5.75 13.01 10.24
C GLU A 42 -5.55 12.24 8.92
N LEU A 43 -6.44 12.44 7.95
CA LEU A 43 -6.37 11.75 6.65
C LEU A 43 -5.23 12.29 5.78
N VAL A 44 -4.89 13.57 5.94
CA VAL A 44 -3.76 14.23 5.27
C VAL A 44 -2.56 14.43 6.21
N SER A 45 -2.65 13.94 7.45
CA SER A 45 -1.59 14.07 8.44
C SER A 45 -0.38 13.24 8.03
N VAL A 46 0.74 13.95 7.90
CA VAL A 46 1.99 13.39 7.46
C VAL A 46 2.70 12.74 8.65
N GLY A 47 3.11 11.48 8.49
CA GLY A 47 3.72 10.68 9.55
C GLY A 47 2.72 9.93 10.45
N LYS A 48 1.41 10.12 10.26
CA LYS A 48 0.39 9.27 10.88
C LYS A 48 0.28 7.95 10.10
N GLU A 49 0.31 6.83 10.82
CA GLU A 49 0.00 5.51 10.25
C GLU A 49 -1.45 5.50 9.73
N GLY A 50 -1.65 4.89 8.58
CA GLY A 50 -2.95 4.87 7.92
C GLY A 50 -3.43 6.25 7.45
N SER A 51 -2.57 7.05 6.82
CA SER A 51 -2.94 8.31 6.18
C SER A 51 -2.64 8.28 4.68
N LEU A 52 -3.22 9.21 3.90
CA LEU A 52 -2.95 9.28 2.46
C LEU A 52 -1.45 9.47 2.13
N PRO A 53 -0.68 10.31 2.85
CA PRO A 53 0.76 10.42 2.64
C PRO A 53 1.52 9.10 2.86
N THR A 54 1.22 8.36 3.93
CA THR A 54 1.87 7.08 4.23
C THR A 54 1.48 6.00 3.22
N TRP A 55 0.22 5.96 2.76
CA TRP A 55 -0.20 5.10 1.66
C TRP A 55 0.57 5.41 0.36
N LEU A 56 0.72 6.69 0.00
CA LEU A 56 1.45 7.09 -1.21
C LEU A 56 2.93 6.66 -1.14
N LEU A 57 3.59 6.91 0.00
CA LEU A 57 4.98 6.49 0.21
C LEU A 57 5.12 4.96 0.13
N THR A 58 4.22 4.23 0.80
CA THR A 58 4.14 2.76 0.77
C THR A 58 4.05 2.25 -0.66
N PHE A 59 3.16 2.83 -1.47
CA PHE A 59 2.96 2.44 -2.86
C PHE A 59 4.16 2.77 -3.76
N LEU A 60 4.78 3.95 -3.58
CA LEU A 60 5.99 4.32 -4.32
C LEU A 60 7.12 3.32 -4.07
N LEU A 61 7.34 2.95 -2.80
CA LEU A 61 8.37 1.98 -2.40
C LEU A 61 8.06 0.56 -2.88
N LEU A 62 6.79 0.14 -2.84
CA LEU A 62 6.35 -1.13 -3.41
C LEU A 62 6.57 -1.19 -4.93
N THR A 63 6.35 -0.06 -5.61
CA THR A 63 6.63 0.07 -7.04
C THR A 63 8.13 0.01 -7.32
N CYS A 64 8.96 0.67 -6.51
CA CYS A 64 10.43 0.54 -6.56
C CYS A 64 10.87 -0.91 -6.39
N ALA A 65 10.28 -1.64 -5.43
CA ALA A 65 10.56 -3.07 -5.22
C ALA A 65 10.20 -3.88 -6.47
N THR A 66 9.01 -3.65 -7.04
CA THR A 66 8.53 -4.35 -8.24
C THR A 66 9.43 -4.09 -9.45
N VAL A 67 9.79 -2.83 -9.72
CA VAL A 67 10.68 -2.48 -10.83
C VAL A 67 12.08 -3.04 -10.61
N SER A 68 12.60 -2.98 -9.38
CA SER A 68 13.89 -3.60 -9.02
C SER A 68 13.89 -5.11 -9.22
N ALA A 69 12.79 -5.80 -8.89
CA ALA A 69 12.65 -7.24 -9.12
C ALA A 69 12.66 -7.58 -10.61
N ILE A 70 11.97 -6.77 -11.43
CA ILE A 70 11.98 -6.91 -12.89
C ILE A 70 13.41 -6.72 -13.43
N ILE A 71 14.15 -5.71 -12.95
CA ILE A 71 15.55 -5.51 -13.31
C ILE A 71 16.41 -6.70 -12.88
N ALA A 72 16.30 -7.15 -11.63
CA ALA A 72 17.05 -8.29 -11.10
C ALA A 72 16.86 -9.57 -11.94
N LEU A 73 15.62 -9.84 -12.34
CA LEU A 73 15.28 -10.97 -13.20
C LEU A 73 15.89 -10.82 -14.61
N ASN A 74 15.92 -9.61 -15.17
CA ASN A 74 16.56 -9.35 -16.47
C ASN A 74 18.08 -9.51 -16.40
N VAL A 75 18.73 -8.91 -15.39
CA VAL A 75 20.19 -9.03 -15.14
C VAL A 75 20.57 -10.51 -14.97
N ARG A 76 19.80 -11.27 -14.17
CA ARG A 76 20.02 -12.71 -13.97
C ARG A 76 19.94 -13.49 -15.28
N ARG A 77 18.94 -13.19 -16.13
CA ARG A 77 18.75 -13.86 -17.43
C ARG A 77 19.87 -13.55 -18.41
N ARG A 78 20.43 -12.35 -18.35
CA ARG A 78 21.55 -11.92 -19.21
C ARG A 78 22.90 -12.44 -18.73
N GLY A 79 22.97 -13.03 -17.53
CA GLY A 79 24.23 -13.44 -16.92
C GLY A 79 25.12 -12.26 -16.53
N GLU A 80 24.53 -11.09 -16.32
CA GLU A 80 25.25 -9.89 -15.88
C GLU A 80 25.66 -9.99 -14.40
N SER A 81 26.70 -9.25 -14.01
CA SER A 81 27.19 -9.22 -12.62
C SER A 81 26.21 -8.53 -11.67
N PHE A 82 26.39 -8.73 -10.36
CA PHE A 82 25.64 -8.05 -9.29
C PHE A 82 24.12 -8.35 -9.23
N VAL A 83 23.68 -9.50 -9.72
CA VAL A 83 22.28 -9.98 -9.58
C VAL A 83 21.79 -9.93 -8.13
N GLN A 84 22.64 -10.33 -7.18
CA GLN A 84 22.30 -10.32 -5.75
C GLN A 84 22.07 -8.91 -5.21
N ALA A 85 22.79 -7.90 -5.71
CA ALA A 85 22.58 -6.51 -5.29
C ALA A 85 21.22 -5.98 -5.75
N TRP A 86 20.77 -6.35 -6.96
CA TRP A 86 19.44 -6.00 -7.45
C TRP A 86 18.30 -6.70 -6.68
N PHE A 87 18.49 -7.98 -6.30
CA PHE A 87 17.56 -8.64 -5.38
C PHE A 87 17.61 -8.02 -3.98
N GLY A 88 18.78 -7.60 -3.50
CA GLY A 88 18.93 -6.85 -2.26
C GLY A 88 18.14 -5.54 -2.29
N LEU A 89 18.21 -4.77 -3.38
CA LEU A 89 17.44 -3.53 -3.55
C LEU A 89 15.92 -3.79 -3.61
N THR A 90 15.51 -4.91 -4.20
CA THR A 90 14.11 -5.37 -4.20
C THR A 90 13.62 -5.60 -2.78
N ILE A 91 14.37 -6.39 -1.98
CA ILE A 91 14.03 -6.70 -0.60
C ILE A 91 14.03 -5.43 0.24
N LEU A 92 15.05 -4.58 0.11
CA LEU A 92 15.15 -3.32 0.85
C LEU A 92 13.95 -2.41 0.57
N SER A 93 13.58 -2.23 -0.70
CA SER A 93 12.44 -1.38 -1.07
C SER A 93 11.11 -1.96 -0.56
N ALA A 94 10.95 -3.29 -0.55
CA ALA A 94 9.78 -3.95 0.00
C ALA A 94 9.70 -3.81 1.53
N LEU A 95 10.82 -3.92 2.24
CA LEU A 95 10.89 -3.70 3.69
C LEU A 95 10.63 -2.24 4.05
N LEU A 96 11.13 -1.28 3.26
CA LEU A 96 10.81 0.13 3.46
C LEU A 96 9.33 0.42 3.19
N SER A 97 8.72 -0.23 2.20
CA SER A 97 7.28 -0.15 1.95
C SER A 97 6.48 -0.68 3.13
N LEU A 98 6.83 -1.89 3.62
CA LEU A 98 6.21 -2.49 4.80
C LEU A 98 6.34 -1.56 6.01
N ASN A 99 7.53 -1.01 6.25
CA ASN A 99 7.74 -0.09 7.36
C ASN A 99 6.95 1.21 7.22
N ALA A 100 6.81 1.76 6.01
CA ALA A 100 6.00 2.95 5.80
C ALA A 100 4.51 2.72 6.11
N ALA A 101 4.03 1.48 5.95
CA ALA A 101 2.65 1.10 6.26
C ALA A 101 2.42 0.76 7.74
N THR A 102 3.39 0.11 8.40
CA THR A 102 3.17 -0.51 9.72
C THR A 102 4.01 0.09 10.85
N ASN A 103 5.01 0.89 10.49
CA ASN A 103 6.01 1.42 11.39
C ASN A 103 6.72 0.35 12.24
N VAL A 104 6.81 -0.88 11.71
CA VAL A 104 7.32 -2.05 12.42
C VAL A 104 8.75 -1.86 12.91
N TYR A 105 9.59 -1.15 12.16
CA TYR A 105 10.98 -0.90 12.55
C TYR A 105 11.05 -0.10 13.84
N ASP A 106 10.29 0.99 13.94
CA ASP A 106 10.23 1.82 15.14
C ASP A 106 9.69 1.02 16.33
N ARG A 107 8.65 0.20 16.10
CA ARG A 107 8.06 -0.66 17.13
C ARG A 107 9.06 -1.69 17.66
N LEU A 108 9.77 -2.38 16.77
CA LEU A 108 10.79 -3.39 17.13
C LEU A 108 12.00 -2.77 17.82
N LEU A 109 12.47 -1.60 17.36
CA LEU A 109 13.58 -0.89 17.98
C LEU A 109 13.22 -0.39 19.37
N ARG A 110 12.03 0.17 19.55
CA ARG A 110 11.54 0.59 20.86
C ARG A 110 11.49 -0.60 21.82
N MET A 111 11.07 -1.78 21.35
CA MET A 111 11.08 -3.00 22.16
C MET A 111 12.50 -3.46 22.51
N ALA A 112 13.41 -3.47 21.54
CA ALA A 112 14.78 -3.95 21.72
C ALA A 112 15.67 -3.02 22.57
N PHE A 113 15.36 -1.71 22.58
CA PHE A 113 16.18 -0.69 23.23
C PHE A 113 15.40 0.18 24.23
N ALA A 114 14.27 -0.32 24.75
CA ALA A 114 13.37 0.36 25.69
C ALA A 114 14.07 0.89 26.95
N GLU A 115 15.13 0.20 27.41
CA GLU A 115 15.87 0.54 28.65
C GLU A 115 17.16 1.34 28.40
N ALA A 116 17.43 1.76 27.16
CA ALA A 116 18.66 2.47 26.86
C ALA A 116 18.59 3.93 27.35
N TYR A 117 19.58 4.36 28.15
CA TYR A 117 19.78 5.72 28.70
C TYR A 117 19.85 6.86 27.66
N LEU A 118 19.79 6.55 26.37
CA LEU A 118 19.77 7.50 25.27
C LEU A 118 18.39 7.48 24.63
N TRP A 119 17.67 8.61 24.67
CA TRP A 119 16.33 8.81 24.10
C TRP A 119 16.23 8.44 22.59
N TYR A 120 17.38 8.24 21.93
CA TYR A 120 17.55 7.83 20.53
C TYR A 120 18.54 6.66 20.35
N SER A 121 18.51 5.68 21.25
CA SER A 121 19.35 4.48 21.22
C SER A 121 19.36 3.74 19.88
N TRP A 122 18.29 3.86 19.09
CA TRP A 122 18.15 3.27 17.77
C TRP A 122 18.94 3.96 16.64
N ILE A 123 19.38 5.22 16.82
CA ILE A 123 20.13 5.95 15.79
C ILE A 123 21.48 5.28 15.51
N VAL A 124 22.18 4.83 16.56
CA VAL A 124 23.52 4.21 16.43
C VAL A 124 23.47 2.89 15.64
N PRO A 125 22.57 1.93 15.95
CA PRO A 125 22.33 0.76 15.09
C PRO A 125 21.98 1.13 13.65
N THR A 126 21.11 2.14 13.44
CA THR A 126 20.69 2.57 12.11
C THR A 126 21.85 3.11 11.28
N LEU A 127 22.67 3.99 11.85
CA LEU A 127 23.88 4.51 11.21
C LEU A 127 24.88 3.40 10.89
N THR A 128 25.03 2.43 11.80
CA THR A 128 25.90 1.27 11.59
C THR A 128 25.46 0.45 10.38
N ILE A 129 24.16 0.17 10.27
CA ILE A 129 23.57 -0.54 9.12
C ILE A 129 23.81 0.23 7.82
N ILE A 130 23.61 1.56 7.82
CA ILE A 130 23.81 2.41 6.64
C ILE A 130 25.27 2.36 6.17
N VAL A 131 26.23 2.45 7.10
CA VAL A 131 27.67 2.39 6.78
C VAL A 131 28.03 1.02 6.20
N ILE A 132 27.57 -0.06 6.82
CA ILE A 132 27.79 -1.43 6.31
C ILE A 132 27.21 -1.57 4.90
N LEU A 133 25.97 -1.12 4.69
CA LEU A 133 25.31 -1.18 3.39
C LEU A 133 26.07 -0.38 2.32
N ALA A 134 26.55 0.82 2.66
CA ALA A 134 27.36 1.64 1.77
C ALA A 134 28.68 0.95 1.36
N LEU A 135 29.35 0.27 2.30
CA LEU A 135 30.57 -0.50 2.04
C LEU A 135 30.31 -1.70 1.14
N VAL A 136 29.25 -2.48 1.44
CA VAL A 136 28.85 -3.66 0.66
C VAL A 136 28.44 -3.27 -0.75
N LEU A 137 27.70 -2.17 -0.91
CA LEU A 137 27.20 -1.71 -2.20
C LEU A 137 28.20 -0.85 -2.99
N ARG A 138 29.38 -0.52 -2.45
CA ARG A 138 30.38 0.33 -3.13
C ARG A 138 30.77 -0.19 -4.51
N ARG A 139 31.03 -1.51 -4.62
CA ARG A 139 31.38 -2.14 -5.91
C ARG A 139 30.21 -2.15 -6.89
N PHE A 140 29.00 -2.34 -6.37
CA PHE A 140 27.77 -2.28 -7.17
C PHE A 140 27.54 -0.85 -7.70
N ALA A 141 27.69 0.18 -6.85
CA ALA A 141 27.56 1.57 -7.26
C ALA A 141 28.58 1.97 -8.33
N ALA A 142 29.81 1.46 -8.25
CA ALA A 142 30.84 1.68 -9.27
C ALA A 142 30.58 0.94 -10.59
N TYR A 143 29.78 -0.14 -10.57
CA TYR A 143 29.39 -0.91 -11.76
C TYR A 143 28.26 -0.25 -12.56
N LEU A 144 27.41 0.56 -11.91
CA LEU A 144 26.26 1.18 -12.53
C LEU A 144 26.64 2.34 -13.46
N PRO A 145 25.82 2.64 -14.50
CA PRO A 145 25.97 3.86 -15.28
C PRO A 145 25.98 5.11 -14.39
N ALA A 146 26.76 6.13 -14.77
CA ALA A 146 26.98 7.32 -13.94
C ALA A 146 25.66 8.02 -13.52
N LEU A 147 24.68 8.10 -14.42
CA LEU A 147 23.37 8.68 -14.13
C LEU A 147 22.57 7.83 -13.11
N THR A 148 22.58 6.50 -13.26
CA THR A 148 21.92 5.58 -12.32
C THR A 148 22.56 5.63 -10.94
N CYS A 149 23.90 5.64 -10.88
CA CYS A 149 24.64 5.75 -9.63
C CYS A 149 24.33 7.08 -8.91
N ARG A 150 24.37 8.21 -9.62
CA ARG A 150 23.98 9.52 -9.07
C ARG A 150 22.53 9.55 -8.58
N GLY A 151 21.61 8.95 -9.34
CA GLY A 151 20.21 8.82 -8.96
C GLY A 151 20.02 8.03 -7.67
N PHE A 152 20.71 6.90 -7.52
CA PHE A 152 20.68 6.10 -6.28
C PHE A 152 21.30 6.84 -5.09
N LEU A 153 22.41 7.55 -5.29
CA LEU A 153 23.02 8.35 -4.22
C LEU A 153 22.11 9.49 -3.78
N LEU A 154 21.47 10.19 -4.71
CA LEU A 154 20.50 11.24 -4.40
C LEU A 154 19.27 10.68 -3.67
N ALA A 155 18.70 9.58 -4.16
CA ALA A 155 17.56 8.93 -3.53
C ALA A 155 17.86 8.50 -2.09
N SER A 156 18.99 7.80 -1.89
CA SER A 156 19.45 7.39 -0.56
C SER A 156 19.74 8.58 0.34
N GLY A 157 20.38 9.64 -0.18
CA GLY A 157 20.65 10.87 0.56
C GLY A 157 19.36 11.53 1.06
N LEU A 158 18.38 11.73 0.18
CA LEU A 158 17.08 12.29 0.55
C LEU A 158 16.37 11.44 1.61
N PHE A 159 16.36 10.11 1.44
CA PHE A 159 15.69 9.20 2.38
C PHE A 159 16.36 9.19 3.75
N VAL A 160 17.69 9.11 3.79
CA VAL A 160 18.50 9.13 5.02
C VAL A 160 18.40 10.48 5.72
N THR A 161 18.49 11.60 4.99
CA THR A 161 18.32 12.94 5.55
C THR A 161 16.90 13.13 6.11
N GLY A 162 15.88 12.64 5.41
CA GLY A 162 14.51 12.61 5.94
C GLY A 162 14.45 11.86 7.26
N ALA A 163 14.79 10.57 7.27
CA ALA A 163 14.65 9.70 8.45
C ALA A 163 15.57 10.10 9.63
N LEU A 164 16.89 10.18 9.42
CA LEU A 164 17.85 10.43 10.50
C LEU A 164 17.99 11.91 10.83
N GLY A 165 17.92 12.79 9.83
CA GLY A 165 18.03 14.22 10.05
C GLY A 165 16.84 14.76 10.86
N ALA A 166 15.63 14.30 10.56
CA ALA A 166 14.45 14.66 11.34
C ALA A 166 14.52 14.11 12.77
N ALA A 167 14.92 12.85 12.95
CA ALA A 167 15.06 12.27 14.29
C ALA A 167 16.07 13.02 15.17
N LEU A 168 17.20 13.46 14.60
CA LEU A 168 18.18 14.28 15.33
C LEU A 168 17.63 15.67 15.67
N ALA A 169 16.90 16.29 14.74
CA ALA A 169 16.28 17.59 14.97
C ALA A 169 15.14 17.53 15.99
N ASP A 170 14.30 16.50 15.97
CA ASP A 170 13.29 16.23 17.00
C ASP A 170 13.94 16.05 18.37
N GLY A 171 15.05 15.32 18.43
CA GLY A 171 15.80 15.14 19.68
C GLY A 171 16.38 16.43 20.24
N TYR A 172 16.86 17.31 19.36
CA TYR A 172 17.31 18.63 19.74
C TYR A 172 16.17 19.52 20.24
N LEU A 173 15.05 19.60 19.51
CA LEU A 173 13.87 20.38 19.89
C LEU A 173 13.31 19.93 21.24
N LEU A 174 13.22 18.62 21.46
CA LEU A 174 12.82 18.05 22.76
C LEU A 174 13.71 18.52 23.92
N ASN A 175 15.02 18.57 23.71
CA ASN A 175 15.99 18.94 24.74
C ASN A 175 15.98 20.45 25.03
N VAL A 176 15.72 21.29 24.02
CA VAL A 176 15.77 22.75 24.14
C VAL A 176 14.42 23.36 24.55
N LEU A 177 13.30 22.84 24.02
CA LEU A 177 11.97 23.45 24.13
C LEU A 177 10.99 22.65 24.99
N GLY A 178 11.34 21.44 25.42
CA GLY A 178 10.38 20.49 25.97
C GLY A 178 9.50 19.86 24.88
N TYR A 179 8.58 18.96 25.23
CA TYR A 179 7.81 18.14 24.27
C TYR A 179 7.12 19.01 23.19
N PRO A 180 7.56 18.96 21.91
CA PRO A 180 7.07 19.89 20.91
C PRO A 180 5.75 19.36 20.34
N GLN A 181 4.64 19.69 21.00
CA GLN A 181 3.29 19.45 20.44
C GLN A 181 2.82 20.61 19.53
N GLY A 182 3.67 21.62 19.34
CA GLY A 182 3.38 22.82 18.57
C GLY A 182 3.67 22.69 17.06
N MET A 183 3.60 23.84 16.38
CA MET A 183 3.76 23.95 14.92
C MET A 183 5.12 23.45 14.40
N GLU A 184 6.18 23.61 15.21
CA GLU A 184 7.56 23.26 14.85
C GLU A 184 7.73 21.76 14.56
N HIS A 185 7.15 20.90 15.41
CA HIS A 185 7.20 19.45 15.21
C HIS A 185 6.43 19.04 13.96
N ALA A 186 5.26 19.65 13.71
CA ALA A 186 4.49 19.36 12.50
C ALA A 186 5.22 19.80 11.22
N MET A 187 5.93 20.94 11.25
CA MET A 187 6.77 21.37 10.13
C MET A 187 7.95 20.41 9.91
N LEU A 188 8.59 19.95 10.98
CA LEU A 188 9.69 18.99 10.88
C LEU A 188 9.22 17.63 10.33
N ARG A 189 8.09 17.11 10.83
CA ARG A 189 7.45 15.88 10.32
C ARG A 189 7.04 16.01 8.85
N ALA A 190 6.45 17.15 8.47
CA ALA A 190 6.11 17.41 7.08
C ALA A 190 7.36 17.39 6.18
N LEU A 191 8.46 17.99 6.64
CA LEU A 191 9.74 17.97 5.93
C LEU A 191 10.32 16.56 5.82
N GLU A 192 10.34 15.81 6.93
CA GLU A 192 10.81 14.43 7.02
C GLU A 192 10.18 13.54 5.94
N GLU A 193 8.86 13.47 5.92
CA GLU A 193 8.11 12.58 5.05
C GLU A 193 8.11 13.07 3.59
N THR A 194 8.18 14.38 3.37
CA THR A 194 8.37 14.94 2.02
C THR A 194 9.73 14.52 1.46
N LEU A 195 10.79 14.55 2.26
CA LEU A 195 12.12 14.09 1.87
C LEU A 195 12.14 12.58 1.59
N LYS A 196 11.52 11.76 2.46
CA LYS A 196 11.36 10.31 2.20
C LYS A 196 10.63 10.05 0.90
N SER A 197 9.53 10.78 0.64
CA SER A 197 8.75 10.68 -0.60
C SER A 197 9.57 11.08 -1.83
N PHE A 198 10.33 12.18 -1.76
CA PHE A 198 11.20 12.61 -2.86
C PHE A 198 12.34 11.61 -3.11
N GLY A 199 12.88 11.00 -2.05
CA GLY A 199 13.81 9.89 -2.16
C GLY A 199 13.22 8.70 -2.91
N ALA A 200 12.00 8.27 -2.54
CA ALA A 200 11.29 7.18 -3.20
C ALA A 200 10.96 7.49 -4.68
N ILE A 201 10.52 8.72 -4.99
CA ILE A 201 10.25 9.18 -6.36
C ILE A 201 11.54 9.17 -7.20
N THR A 202 12.63 9.69 -6.64
CA THR A 202 13.94 9.71 -7.31
C THR A 202 14.43 8.31 -7.60
N LEU A 203 14.28 7.39 -6.64
CA LEU A 203 14.60 5.97 -6.83
C LEU A 203 13.76 5.37 -7.95
N LEU A 204 12.43 5.58 -7.94
CA LEU A 204 11.52 5.04 -8.94
C LEU A 204 11.88 5.52 -10.35
N VAL A 205 12.10 6.82 -10.52
CA VAL A 205 12.48 7.41 -11.82
C VAL A 205 13.82 6.85 -12.29
N THR A 206 14.79 6.70 -11.38
CA THR A 206 16.10 6.13 -11.69
C THR A 206 15.98 4.67 -12.15
N LEU A 207 15.18 3.86 -11.45
CA LEU A 207 14.91 2.47 -11.79
C LEU A 207 14.19 2.34 -13.14
N LEU A 208 13.17 3.15 -13.37
CA LEU A 208 12.43 3.14 -14.63
C LEU A 208 13.30 3.60 -15.82
N THR A 209 14.18 4.59 -15.60
CA THR A 209 15.15 5.03 -16.63
C THR A 209 16.12 3.89 -16.96
N TYR A 210 16.70 3.25 -15.94
CA TYR A 210 17.60 2.12 -16.14
C TYR A 210 16.91 0.94 -16.86
N LEU A 211 15.65 0.66 -16.50
CA LEU A 211 14.85 -0.37 -17.17
C LEU A 211 14.56 0.00 -18.63
N GLN A 212 14.25 1.26 -18.93
CA GLN A 212 14.06 1.74 -20.30
C GLN A 212 15.34 1.56 -21.13
N ASP A 213 16.49 1.98 -20.60
CA ASP A 213 17.78 1.85 -21.28
C ASP A 213 18.11 0.38 -21.57
N MET A 214 17.83 -0.51 -20.61
CA MET A 214 17.95 -1.96 -20.79
C MET A 214 17.07 -2.50 -21.94
N THR A 215 15.87 -1.95 -22.14
CA THR A 215 14.95 -2.38 -23.21
C THR A 215 15.33 -1.81 -24.57
N VAL A 216 15.82 -0.56 -24.64
CA VAL A 216 16.24 0.11 -25.88
C VAL A 216 17.52 -0.53 -26.43
N PHE A 217 18.50 -0.85 -25.56
CA PHE A 217 19.72 -1.55 -25.94
C PHE A 217 19.44 -2.89 -26.64
N VAL A 218 18.40 -3.61 -26.20
CA VAL A 218 17.92 -4.85 -26.84
C VAL A 218 17.28 -4.60 -28.19
N GLY A 219 16.62 -3.45 -28.39
CA GLY A 219 16.06 -3.05 -29.68
C GLY A 219 17.13 -2.73 -30.73
N ALA A 220 18.22 -2.06 -30.31
CA ALA A 220 19.31 -1.64 -31.20
C ALA A 220 20.20 -2.80 -31.69
N LEU A 221 20.30 -3.89 -30.92
CA LEU A 221 21.10 -5.07 -31.28
C LEU A 221 20.36 -6.10 -32.19
N ARG A 222 19.12 -5.83 -32.61
CA ARG A 222 18.30 -6.81 -33.34
C ARG A 222 18.46 -6.75 -34.87
N ALA A 223 19.35 -7.60 -35.38
CA ALA A 223 19.30 -8.18 -36.73
C ALA A 223 19.24 -9.73 -36.73
N ALA A 224 18.97 -10.37 -35.56
CA ALA A 224 18.82 -11.83 -35.46
C ALA A 224 17.52 -12.23 -34.72
N PRO A 225 16.84 -13.31 -35.15
CA PRO A 225 15.55 -13.71 -34.61
C PRO A 225 15.75 -14.49 -33.31
N LEU A 226 15.88 -13.79 -32.19
CA LEU A 226 15.76 -14.43 -30.87
C LEU A 226 14.30 -14.45 -30.45
N HIS A 227 13.79 -15.65 -30.18
CA HIS A 227 12.49 -15.93 -29.57
C HIS A 227 12.11 -14.84 -28.57
N GLN A 228 10.92 -14.27 -28.73
CA GLN A 228 10.39 -13.22 -27.85
C GLN A 228 10.30 -13.73 -26.41
N ASN A 229 11.33 -13.49 -25.60
CA ASN A 229 11.43 -13.91 -24.21
C ASN A 229 10.65 -12.94 -23.30
N VAL A 230 9.32 -13.02 -23.38
CA VAL A 230 8.40 -12.35 -22.45
C VAL A 230 8.63 -12.90 -21.04
N ILE A 231 8.61 -12.05 -20.00
CA ILE A 231 8.53 -12.52 -18.61
C ILE A 231 7.18 -13.23 -18.46
N THR A 232 7.19 -14.57 -18.51
CA THR A 232 6.02 -15.39 -18.25
C THR A 232 5.79 -15.47 -16.74
N LEU A 233 5.11 -14.46 -16.19
CA LEU A 233 4.53 -14.58 -14.85
C LEU A 233 3.51 -15.72 -14.91
N SER A 234 3.77 -16.81 -14.20
CA SER A 234 2.79 -17.90 -14.14
C SER A 234 1.65 -17.43 -13.22
N PRO A 235 0.40 -17.31 -13.71
CA PRO A 235 -0.72 -16.89 -12.87
C PRO A 235 -0.86 -17.79 -11.66
N ARG A 236 -0.64 -19.10 -11.84
CA ARG A 236 -0.73 -20.10 -10.76
C ARG A 236 0.21 -19.79 -9.59
N ARG A 237 1.51 -19.61 -9.84
CA ARG A 237 2.48 -19.29 -8.77
C ARG A 237 2.13 -17.99 -8.04
N MET A 238 1.73 -16.95 -8.75
CA MET A 238 1.37 -15.68 -8.12
C MET A 238 0.16 -15.85 -7.19
N ILE A 239 -0.89 -16.50 -7.68
CA ILE A 239 -2.08 -16.80 -6.88
C ILE A 239 -1.76 -17.74 -5.72
N THR A 240 -0.90 -18.75 -5.91
CA THR A 240 -0.46 -19.62 -4.82
C THR A 240 0.26 -18.85 -3.72
N VAL A 241 1.17 -17.93 -4.08
CA VAL A 241 1.84 -17.08 -3.08
C VAL A 241 0.81 -16.23 -2.33
N LEU A 242 -0.11 -15.56 -3.03
CA LEU A 242 -1.16 -14.77 -2.39
C LEU A 242 -2.02 -15.61 -1.43
N VAL A 243 -2.48 -16.78 -1.87
CA VAL A 243 -3.30 -17.69 -1.03
C VAL A 243 -2.52 -18.16 0.19
N LEU A 244 -1.28 -18.61 0.03
CA LEU A 244 -0.48 -19.10 1.17
C LEU A 244 -0.20 -17.98 2.18
N THR A 245 0.03 -16.75 1.70
CA THR A 245 0.22 -15.60 2.58
C THR A 245 -1.08 -15.23 3.32
N ALA A 246 -2.22 -15.16 2.63
CA ALA A 246 -3.51 -14.89 3.27
C ALA A 246 -3.86 -15.97 4.32
N MET A 247 -3.68 -17.25 3.97
CA MET A 247 -3.88 -18.35 4.91
C MET A 247 -2.93 -18.26 6.12
N ALA A 248 -1.67 -17.86 5.91
CA ALA A 248 -0.73 -17.67 7.01
C ALA A 248 -1.20 -16.56 7.97
N PHE A 249 -1.70 -15.43 7.46
CA PHE A 249 -2.24 -14.37 8.32
C PHE A 249 -3.47 -14.82 9.10
N VAL A 250 -4.42 -15.50 8.46
CA VAL A 250 -5.60 -16.05 9.14
C VAL A 250 -5.21 -17.03 10.24
N VAL A 251 -4.26 -17.93 9.95
CA VAL A 251 -3.75 -18.88 10.96
C VAL A 251 -3.00 -18.16 12.09
N CYS A 252 -2.22 -17.13 11.79
CA CYS A 252 -1.54 -16.34 12.81
C CYS A 252 -2.54 -15.60 13.70
N SER A 253 -3.57 -14.94 13.14
CA SER A 253 -4.60 -14.24 13.92
C SER A 253 -5.39 -15.22 14.79
N LEU A 254 -5.81 -16.38 14.27
CA LEU A 254 -6.42 -17.44 15.09
C LEU A 254 -5.50 -17.93 16.21
N GLY A 255 -4.20 -18.08 15.92
CA GLY A 255 -3.18 -18.43 16.91
C GLY A 255 -3.02 -17.38 18.00
N VAL A 256 -3.00 -16.10 17.63
CA VAL A 256 -2.97 -14.95 18.56
C VAL A 256 -4.20 -14.99 19.47
N ARG A 257 -5.41 -15.13 18.90
CA ARG A 257 -6.66 -15.22 19.68
C ARG A 257 -6.66 -16.41 20.64
N ALA A 258 -6.15 -17.57 20.19
CA ALA A 258 -6.01 -18.74 21.05
C ALA A 258 -5.04 -18.50 22.22
N LEU A 259 -3.93 -17.80 21.97
CA LEU A 259 -2.95 -17.45 22.99
C LEU A 259 -3.51 -16.43 23.99
N GLU A 260 -4.21 -15.40 23.52
CA GLU A 260 -4.86 -14.39 24.38
C GLU A 260 -5.92 -14.99 25.32
N SER A 261 -6.53 -16.11 24.94
CA SER A 261 -7.46 -16.83 25.81
C SER A 261 -6.79 -17.54 27.01
N LEU A 262 -5.44 -17.62 27.04
CA LEU A 262 -4.70 -18.26 28.11
C LEU A 262 -4.51 -17.30 29.31
N PRO A 263 -4.76 -17.74 30.56
CA PRO A 263 -4.72 -16.89 31.76
C PRO A 263 -3.40 -16.14 32.00
N ASP A 264 -2.27 -16.72 31.57
CA ASP A 264 -0.92 -16.16 31.79
C ASP A 264 -0.41 -15.31 30.62
N PHE A 265 -1.10 -15.28 29.47
CA PHE A 265 -0.62 -14.60 28.27
C PHE A 265 -0.74 -13.08 28.36
N ALA A 266 -1.78 -12.58 29.02
CA ALA A 266 -1.98 -11.16 29.29
C ALA A 266 -0.81 -10.50 30.05
N ASN A 267 -0.01 -11.30 30.78
CA ASN A 267 1.16 -10.81 31.52
C ASN A 267 2.50 -10.99 30.75
N ARG A 268 2.49 -11.63 29.57
CA ARG A 268 3.72 -12.09 28.88
C ARG A 268 3.94 -11.52 27.48
N ASP A 269 2.89 -11.07 26.78
CA ASP A 269 3.05 -10.44 25.46
C ASP A 269 2.86 -8.92 25.55
N PRO A 270 3.87 -8.10 25.22
CA PRO A 270 3.71 -6.65 25.17
C PRO A 270 3.00 -6.24 23.87
N PHE A 271 1.73 -6.63 23.67
CA PHE A 271 0.77 -6.15 22.66
C PHE A 271 1.18 -6.14 21.15
N LEU A 272 2.46 -6.31 20.82
CA LEU A 272 3.02 -5.98 19.51
C LEU A 272 2.90 -7.14 18.53
N PHE A 273 3.21 -8.35 18.97
CA PHE A 273 3.06 -9.52 18.10
C PHE A 273 1.59 -9.75 17.74
N SER A 274 0.73 -9.67 18.75
CA SER A 274 -0.71 -9.73 18.60
C SER A 274 -1.20 -8.66 17.61
N TYR A 275 -0.80 -7.39 17.77
CA TYR A 275 -1.17 -6.32 16.83
C TYR A 275 -0.64 -6.50 15.39
N LEU A 276 0.60 -6.96 15.21
CA LEU A 276 1.24 -7.03 13.88
C LEU A 276 0.65 -8.12 12.96
N PHE A 277 0.00 -9.12 13.54
CA PHE A 277 -0.56 -10.28 12.82
C PHE A 277 -2.08 -10.41 12.96
N ASP A 278 -2.73 -9.53 13.70
CA ASP A 278 -4.18 -9.50 13.81
C ASP A 278 -4.79 -8.98 12.51
N VAL A 279 -5.60 -9.79 11.84
CA VAL A 279 -6.23 -9.38 10.57
C VAL A 279 -7.28 -8.28 10.79
N ASP A 280 -7.86 -8.21 11.99
CA ASP A 280 -8.89 -7.24 12.38
C ASP A 280 -8.31 -5.89 12.86
N LYS A 281 -7.02 -5.66 12.60
CA LYS A 281 -6.30 -4.43 12.98
C LYS A 281 -5.68 -3.79 11.77
N GLU A 282 -5.54 -2.48 11.88
CA GLU A 282 -5.02 -1.63 10.83
C GLU A 282 -3.54 -1.29 11.03
N ALA A 283 -2.89 -0.86 9.95
CA ALA A 283 -1.47 -0.51 9.93
C ALA A 283 -0.54 -1.65 10.40
N ASN A 284 -0.80 -2.87 9.90
CA ASN A 284 -0.01 -4.05 10.22
C ASN A 284 0.30 -4.90 8.96
N PHE A 285 0.81 -6.13 9.16
CA PHE A 285 1.23 -6.98 8.04
C PHE A 285 0.06 -7.45 7.16
N PRO A 286 -1.08 -7.93 7.72
CA PRO A 286 -2.31 -8.15 6.96
C PRO A 286 -2.75 -6.95 6.12
N THR A 287 -2.90 -5.76 6.71
CA THR A 287 -3.35 -4.55 5.98
C THR A 287 -2.41 -4.20 4.82
N TRP A 288 -1.08 -4.27 5.05
CA TRP A 288 -0.11 -4.01 3.98
C TRP A 288 -0.26 -5.02 2.83
N TYR A 289 -0.52 -6.29 3.16
CA TYR A 289 -0.77 -7.33 2.17
C TYR A 289 -2.06 -7.10 1.37
N SER A 290 -3.18 -6.84 2.05
CA SER A 290 -4.49 -6.60 1.43
C SER A 290 -4.43 -5.37 0.52
N SER A 291 -3.85 -4.27 1.00
CA SER A 291 -3.66 -3.04 0.23
C SER A 291 -2.77 -3.28 -1.01
N ALA A 292 -1.68 -4.04 -0.86
CA ALA A 292 -0.82 -4.42 -1.98
C ALA A 292 -1.52 -5.34 -3.00
N ALA A 293 -2.38 -6.26 -2.55
CA ALA A 293 -3.15 -7.16 -3.41
C ALA A 293 -4.22 -6.40 -4.22
N LEU A 294 -4.87 -5.40 -3.61
CA LEU A 294 -5.79 -4.47 -4.28
C LEU A 294 -5.06 -3.62 -5.33
N LEU A 295 -3.87 -3.09 -5.00
CA LEU A 295 -3.02 -2.36 -5.96
C LEU A 295 -2.52 -3.25 -7.10
N LEU A 296 -2.23 -4.52 -6.84
CA LEU A 296 -1.91 -5.50 -7.87
C LEU A 296 -3.09 -5.68 -8.82
N CYS A 297 -4.32 -5.81 -8.31
CA CYS A 297 -5.53 -5.86 -9.13
C CYS A 297 -5.70 -4.57 -9.96
N ALA A 298 -5.52 -3.40 -9.35
CA ALA A 298 -5.54 -2.12 -10.06
C ALA A 298 -4.52 -2.08 -11.20
N GLY A 299 -3.27 -2.47 -10.94
CA GLY A 299 -2.22 -2.54 -11.95
C GLY A 299 -2.55 -3.50 -13.09
N LEU A 300 -3.06 -4.70 -12.79
CA LEU A 300 -3.50 -5.66 -13.79
C LEU A 300 -4.67 -5.13 -14.65
N LEU A 301 -5.63 -4.45 -14.02
CA LEU A 301 -6.74 -3.79 -14.71
C LEU A 301 -6.27 -2.64 -15.59
N ALA A 302 -5.31 -1.83 -15.14
CA ALA A 302 -4.69 -0.76 -15.92
C ALA A 302 -3.94 -1.33 -17.14
N LEU A 303 -3.30 -2.49 -17.01
CA LEU A 303 -2.70 -3.20 -18.15
C LEU A 303 -3.76 -3.65 -19.15
N VAL A 304 -4.88 -4.23 -18.69
CA VAL A 304 -6.03 -4.57 -19.54
C VAL A 304 -6.55 -3.31 -20.23
N ALA A 305 -6.79 -2.23 -19.48
CA ALA A 305 -7.32 -0.98 -20.00
C ALA A 305 -6.42 -0.36 -21.07
N SER A 306 -5.10 -0.42 -20.84
CA SER A 306 -4.09 0.10 -21.75
C SER A 306 -4.08 -0.60 -23.10
N ALA A 307 -4.45 -1.88 -23.13
CA ALA A 307 -4.52 -2.69 -24.34
C ALA A 307 -5.92 -2.88 -24.91
N ALA A 308 -6.97 -2.60 -24.15
CA ALA A 308 -8.35 -2.81 -24.55
C ALA A 308 -8.76 -1.86 -25.69
N LYS A 309 -9.33 -2.44 -26.77
CA LYS A 309 -9.93 -1.69 -27.89
C LYS A 309 -11.34 -1.21 -27.58
N THR A 310 -12.10 -1.97 -26.78
CA THR A 310 -13.47 -1.70 -26.38
C THR A 310 -13.56 -1.59 -24.86
N SER A 311 -14.54 -0.82 -24.37
CA SER A 311 -14.78 -0.63 -22.93
C SER A 311 -13.55 -0.16 -22.13
N ARG A 312 -12.59 0.52 -22.78
CA ARG A 312 -11.37 1.05 -22.17
C ARG A 312 -11.66 1.89 -20.93
N LEU A 313 -12.69 2.73 -20.98
CA LEU A 313 -13.09 3.56 -19.83
C LEU A 313 -13.57 2.71 -18.65
N HIS A 314 -14.29 1.61 -18.89
CA HIS A 314 -14.74 0.72 -17.81
C HIS A 314 -13.56 0.01 -17.14
N TRP A 315 -12.55 -0.40 -17.90
CA TRP A 315 -11.34 -0.99 -17.34
C TRP A 315 -10.52 0.02 -16.52
N TRP A 316 -10.38 1.26 -17.01
CA TRP A 316 -9.72 2.34 -16.25
C TRP A 316 -10.49 2.74 -15.00
N ALA A 317 -11.82 2.86 -15.10
CA ALA A 317 -12.66 3.18 -13.95
C ALA A 317 -12.62 2.04 -12.90
N MET A 318 -12.64 0.76 -13.32
CA MET A 318 -12.46 -0.39 -12.42
C MET A 318 -11.08 -0.35 -11.75
N SER A 319 -10.02 -0.06 -12.51
CA SER A 319 -8.69 0.15 -11.94
C SER A 319 -8.68 1.25 -10.89
N GLY A 320 -9.40 2.36 -11.12
CA GLY A 320 -9.56 3.44 -10.15
C GLY A 320 -10.31 2.99 -8.89
N VAL A 321 -11.35 2.18 -9.01
CA VAL A 321 -12.07 1.60 -7.86
C VAL A 321 -11.13 0.76 -7.00
N PHE A 322 -10.30 -0.11 -7.58
CA PHE A 322 -9.32 -0.88 -6.80
C PHE A 322 -8.23 -0.04 -6.15
N VAL A 323 -7.86 1.12 -6.75
CA VAL A 323 -6.99 2.09 -6.07
C VAL A 323 -7.70 2.70 -4.85
N LEU A 324 -8.98 3.06 -4.98
CA LEU A 324 -9.76 3.58 -3.86
C LEU A 324 -9.93 2.56 -2.74
N LEU A 325 -10.17 1.28 -3.07
CA LEU A 325 -10.22 0.20 -2.08
C LEU A 325 -8.87 0.01 -1.38
N SER A 326 -7.75 0.07 -2.10
CA SER A 326 -6.42 0.01 -1.47
C SER A 326 -6.14 1.20 -0.54
N ILE A 327 -6.65 2.39 -0.89
CA ILE A 327 -6.57 3.56 -0.02
C ILE A 327 -7.41 3.33 1.24
N ASP A 328 -8.65 2.87 1.06
CA ASP A 328 -9.56 2.59 2.16
C ASP A 328 -8.98 1.56 3.13
N GLU A 329 -8.47 0.45 2.63
CA GLU A 329 -7.76 -0.57 3.42
C GLU A 329 -6.65 0.01 4.30
N THR A 330 -5.93 1.04 3.86
CA THR A 330 -4.84 1.61 4.66
C THR A 330 -5.31 2.74 5.56
N VAL A 331 -6.30 3.52 5.13
CA VAL A 331 -6.73 4.76 5.79
C VAL A 331 -7.96 4.54 6.68
N SER A 332 -8.67 3.43 6.48
CA SER A 332 -9.95 3.07 7.07
C SER A 332 -10.96 4.21 6.84
N LEU A 333 -11.13 4.61 5.58
CA LEU A 333 -11.95 5.76 5.22
C LEU A 333 -13.40 5.52 5.62
N HIS A 334 -13.90 4.30 5.43
CA HIS A 334 -15.25 3.93 5.84
C HIS A 334 -15.45 4.07 7.36
N GLU A 335 -14.49 3.67 8.20
CA GLU A 335 -14.53 3.88 9.66
C GLU A 335 -14.54 5.36 10.03
N ARG A 336 -13.69 6.17 9.38
CA ARG A 336 -13.60 7.60 9.65
C ARG A 336 -14.92 8.31 9.33
N THR A 337 -15.67 7.81 8.36
CA THR A 337 -16.98 8.35 7.98
C THR A 337 -18.11 7.95 8.91
N MET A 338 -17.94 6.94 9.78
CA MET A 338 -18.99 6.45 10.66
C MET A 338 -19.58 7.55 11.56
N ALA A 339 -18.76 8.36 12.23
CA ALA A 339 -19.26 9.39 13.16
C ALA A 339 -20.03 10.54 12.45
N PRO A 340 -19.52 11.13 11.35
CA PRO A 340 -20.30 12.09 10.56
C PRO A 340 -21.65 11.52 10.09
N ILE A 341 -21.67 10.28 9.59
CA ILE A 341 -22.89 9.62 9.12
C ILE A 341 -23.84 9.41 10.29
N TYR A 342 -23.35 8.88 11.41
CA TYR A 342 -24.13 8.67 12.63
C TYR A 342 -24.83 9.96 13.08
N ASN A 343 -24.10 11.08 13.13
CA ASN A 343 -24.66 12.38 13.52
C ASN A 343 -25.79 12.83 12.57
N ILE A 344 -25.60 12.70 11.25
CA ILE A 344 -26.63 13.02 10.25
C ILE A 344 -27.87 12.14 10.44
N LEU A 345 -27.68 10.83 10.63
CA LEU A 345 -28.77 9.86 10.80
C LEU A 345 -29.53 10.08 12.12
N LYS A 346 -28.82 10.44 13.19
CA LYS A 346 -29.39 10.79 14.50
C LYS A 346 -30.28 12.03 14.40
N VAL A 347 -29.80 13.10 13.76
CA VAL A 347 -30.59 14.32 13.53
C VAL A 347 -31.86 14.05 12.70
N ARG A 348 -31.80 13.07 11.79
CA ARG A 348 -32.94 12.64 10.96
C ARG A 348 -33.86 11.62 11.64
N GLY A 349 -33.59 11.22 12.88
CA GLY A 349 -34.38 10.22 13.63
C GLY A 349 -34.28 8.79 13.09
N VAL A 350 -33.26 8.49 12.27
CA VAL A 350 -33.07 7.15 11.68
C VAL A 350 -32.44 6.18 12.69
N ILE A 351 -31.54 6.68 13.54
CA ILE A 351 -30.87 5.87 14.57
C ILE A 351 -31.86 5.35 15.63
N ASP A 352 -32.91 6.12 15.94
CA ASP A 352 -33.93 5.72 16.93
C ASP A 352 -35.00 4.78 16.35
N SER A 353 -34.83 4.35 15.10
CA SER A 353 -35.74 3.41 14.43
C SER A 353 -35.26 1.97 14.55
N ALA A 354 -36.13 1.00 14.25
CA ALA A 354 -35.76 -0.42 14.16
C ALA A 354 -34.61 -0.70 13.18
N ILE A 355 -34.33 0.21 12.24
CA ILE A 355 -33.20 0.12 11.30
C ILE A 355 -31.90 0.57 11.99
N GLY A 356 -31.98 1.56 12.87
CA GLY A 356 -30.84 2.06 13.64
C GLY A 356 -30.26 1.04 14.62
N GLU A 357 -31.10 0.13 15.12
CA GLU A 357 -30.66 -1.04 15.89
C GLU A 357 -29.71 -1.93 15.08
N PHE A 358 -29.80 -2.01 13.75
CA PHE A 358 -28.88 -2.83 12.93
C PHE A 358 -27.69 -2.03 12.36
N LEU A 359 -27.58 -0.74 12.67
CA LEU A 359 -26.57 0.17 12.13
C LEU A 359 -25.51 0.54 13.17
N THR A 360 -24.94 -0.46 13.83
CA THR A 360 -23.72 -0.26 14.66
C THR A 360 -22.60 0.38 13.83
N TYR A 361 -22.52 0.01 12.55
CA TYR A 361 -21.60 0.55 11.55
C TYR A 361 -22.38 1.31 10.46
N PRO A 362 -22.58 2.64 10.58
CA PRO A 362 -23.46 3.40 9.68
C PRO A 362 -22.97 3.51 8.24
N TRP A 363 -21.68 3.28 7.98
CA TRP A 363 -21.10 3.38 6.64
C TRP A 363 -21.67 2.32 5.68
N ILE A 364 -22.20 1.20 6.20
CA ILE A 364 -22.88 0.15 5.42
C ILE A 364 -23.93 0.76 4.46
N ILE A 365 -24.59 1.86 4.84
CA ILE A 365 -25.54 2.56 3.97
C ILE A 365 -24.83 3.13 2.73
N LEU A 366 -23.68 3.80 2.92
CA LEU A 366 -22.89 4.32 1.81
C LEU A 366 -22.33 3.19 0.94
N GLY A 367 -21.86 2.11 1.58
CA GLY A 367 -21.42 0.89 0.91
C GLY A 367 -22.53 0.30 0.03
N ALA A 368 -23.75 0.16 0.56
CA ALA A 368 -24.90 -0.38 -0.16
C ALA A 368 -25.29 0.47 -1.37
N VAL A 369 -25.31 1.80 -1.21
CA VAL A 369 -25.57 2.73 -2.32
C VAL A 369 -24.47 2.61 -3.37
N PHE A 370 -23.20 2.56 -2.96
CA PHE A 370 -22.08 2.39 -3.88
C PHE A 370 -22.17 1.08 -4.66
N VAL A 371 -22.40 -0.06 -3.99
CA VAL A 371 -22.55 -1.38 -4.62
C VAL A 371 -23.72 -1.39 -5.60
N LEU A 372 -24.86 -0.79 -5.24
CA LEU A 372 -26.02 -0.69 -6.14
C LEU A 372 -25.69 0.10 -7.41
N LEU A 373 -25.11 1.29 -7.25
CA LEU A 373 -24.70 2.13 -8.39
C LEU A 373 -23.65 1.43 -9.25
N PHE A 374 -22.71 0.73 -8.62
CA PHE A 374 -21.68 -0.04 -9.30
C PHE A 374 -22.27 -1.19 -10.11
N VAL A 375 -23.21 -1.97 -9.55
CA VAL A 375 -23.91 -3.05 -10.28
C VAL A 375 -24.71 -2.49 -11.46
N ILE A 376 -25.38 -1.35 -11.29
CA ILE A 376 -26.11 -0.69 -12.39
C ILE A 376 -25.14 -0.25 -13.50
N ALA A 377 -24.03 0.39 -13.14
CA ALA A 377 -23.03 0.90 -14.08
C ALA A 377 -22.27 -0.22 -14.80
N TYR A 378 -21.88 -1.28 -14.08
CA TYR A 378 -21.03 -2.36 -14.59
C TYR A 378 -21.79 -3.61 -15.04
N GLY A 379 -23.07 -3.78 -14.69
CA GLY A 379 -23.84 -4.99 -15.00
C GLY A 379 -23.83 -5.34 -16.49
N ARG A 380 -24.09 -4.35 -17.36
CA ARG A 380 -24.02 -4.53 -18.83
C ARG A 380 -22.61 -4.85 -19.32
N PHE A 381 -21.59 -4.26 -18.70
CA PHE A 381 -20.19 -4.52 -19.02
C PHE A 381 -19.78 -5.95 -18.63
N LEU A 382 -20.14 -6.39 -17.42
CA LEU A 382 -19.87 -7.74 -16.93
C LEU A 382 -20.53 -8.80 -17.82
N LEU A 383 -21.76 -8.56 -18.28
CA LEU A 383 -22.46 -9.47 -19.19
C LEU A 383 -21.78 -9.64 -20.55
N ARG A 384 -21.00 -8.65 -21.01
CA ARG A 384 -20.22 -8.70 -22.26
C ARG A 384 -18.87 -9.42 -22.12
N LEU A 385 -18.40 -9.67 -20.89
CA LEU A 385 -17.16 -10.40 -20.67
C LEU A 385 -17.32 -11.90 -20.99
N PRO A 386 -16.23 -12.59 -21.36
CA PRO A 386 -16.24 -14.05 -21.48
C PRO A 386 -16.76 -14.71 -20.20
N ALA A 387 -17.59 -15.75 -20.35
CA ALA A 387 -18.33 -16.36 -19.23
C ALA A 387 -17.44 -16.71 -18.03
N ARG A 388 -16.22 -17.21 -18.27
CA ARG A 388 -15.25 -17.52 -17.21
C ARG A 388 -14.79 -16.28 -16.45
N THR A 389 -14.37 -15.23 -17.14
CA THR A 389 -13.96 -13.96 -16.51
C THR A 389 -15.11 -13.32 -15.75
N ARG A 390 -16.31 -13.33 -16.34
CA ARG A 390 -17.53 -12.82 -15.71
C ARG A 390 -17.80 -13.49 -14.36
N TRP A 391 -17.77 -14.83 -14.31
CA TRP A 391 -18.04 -15.56 -13.06
C TRP A 391 -16.93 -15.41 -12.03
N LEU A 392 -15.66 -15.31 -12.44
CA LEU A 392 -14.57 -15.01 -11.50
C LEU A 392 -14.70 -13.61 -10.91
N PHE A 393 -15.09 -12.62 -11.69
CA PHE A 393 -15.32 -11.25 -11.19
C PHE A 393 -16.52 -11.19 -10.26
N ILE A 394 -17.63 -11.85 -10.61
CA ILE A 394 -18.84 -11.91 -9.77
C ILE A 394 -18.53 -12.62 -8.45
N LEU A 395 -17.85 -13.78 -8.50
CA LEU A 395 -17.50 -14.52 -7.28
C LEU A 395 -16.54 -13.74 -6.39
N GLY A 396 -15.48 -13.16 -6.97
CA GLY A 396 -14.52 -12.35 -6.22
C GLY A 396 -15.16 -11.12 -5.59
N GLY A 397 -15.97 -10.38 -6.36
CA GLY A 397 -16.69 -9.22 -5.86
C GLY A 397 -17.79 -9.55 -4.84
N ALA A 398 -18.48 -10.69 -5.00
CA ALA A 398 -19.49 -11.13 -4.03
C ALA A 398 -18.85 -11.54 -2.71
N LEU A 399 -17.73 -12.27 -2.71
CA LEU A 399 -17.01 -12.60 -1.48
C LEU A 399 -16.52 -11.34 -0.78
N PHE A 400 -15.95 -10.38 -1.53
CA PHE A 400 -15.50 -9.11 -0.98
C PHE A 400 -16.64 -8.33 -0.32
N VAL A 401 -17.78 -8.15 -1.00
CA VAL A 401 -18.94 -7.42 -0.45
C VAL A 401 -19.57 -8.16 0.73
N VAL A 402 -19.63 -9.49 0.69
CA VAL A 402 -20.16 -10.31 1.81
C VAL A 402 -19.22 -10.27 3.01
N GLY A 403 -17.90 -10.19 2.81
CA GLY A 403 -16.94 -9.83 3.86
C GLY A 403 -17.28 -8.45 4.41
N ALA A 404 -16.89 -7.40 3.69
CA ALA A 404 -16.94 -6.01 4.13
C ALA A 404 -18.28 -5.54 4.72
N MET A 405 -19.40 -5.92 4.10
CA MET A 405 -20.71 -5.45 4.56
C MET A 405 -21.52 -6.53 5.26
N GLY A 406 -21.36 -7.79 4.84
CA GLY A 406 -22.13 -8.89 5.40
C GLY A 406 -21.63 -9.27 6.79
N MET A 407 -20.32 -9.33 6.98
CA MET A 407 -19.72 -9.70 8.26
C MET A 407 -19.80 -8.57 9.28
N GLU A 408 -19.77 -7.30 8.86
CA GLU A 408 -20.09 -6.19 9.77
C GLU A 408 -21.53 -6.24 10.31
N LEU A 409 -22.51 -6.69 9.51
CA LEU A 409 -23.88 -6.87 10.01
C LEU A 409 -23.96 -8.03 11.02
N VAL A 410 -23.17 -9.08 10.81
CA VAL A 410 -23.04 -10.20 11.75
C VAL A 410 -22.36 -9.74 13.03
N ASP A 411 -21.28 -8.97 12.92
CA ASP A 411 -20.59 -8.40 14.07
C ASP A 411 -21.49 -7.42 14.83
N SER A 412 -22.23 -6.56 14.13
CA SER A 412 -23.21 -5.64 14.72
C SER A 412 -24.21 -6.37 15.62
N TYR A 413 -24.67 -7.56 15.21
CA TYR A 413 -25.58 -8.39 16.00
C TYR A 413 -24.91 -8.93 17.28
N PHE A 414 -23.67 -9.42 17.19
CA PHE A 414 -22.94 -9.93 18.35
C PHE A 414 -22.53 -8.82 19.31
N ALA A 415 -22.02 -7.70 18.78
CA ALA A 415 -21.59 -6.54 19.55
C ALA A 415 -22.70 -5.97 20.43
N GLN A 416 -23.94 -5.91 19.92
CA GLN A 416 -25.08 -5.43 20.70
C GLN A 416 -25.49 -6.38 21.83
N ARG A 417 -25.30 -7.69 21.64
CA ARG A 417 -25.77 -8.70 22.59
C ARG A 417 -24.73 -9.05 23.65
N TYR A 418 -23.46 -8.98 23.29
CA TYR A 418 -22.33 -9.45 24.10
C TYR A 418 -21.28 -8.38 24.38
N GLY A 419 -21.45 -7.15 23.85
CA GLY A 419 -20.45 -6.07 23.89
C GLY A 419 -19.47 -6.15 22.72
N HIS A 420 -18.79 -5.05 22.39
CA HIS A 420 -17.90 -4.98 21.21
C HIS A 420 -16.63 -5.85 21.30
N ASP A 421 -16.20 -6.22 22.51
CA ASP A 421 -14.97 -6.99 22.71
C ASP A 421 -15.31 -8.40 23.20
N ASN A 422 -15.79 -9.24 22.27
CA ASN A 422 -16.20 -10.61 22.54
C ASN A 422 -15.65 -11.57 21.49
N THR A 423 -15.52 -12.86 21.83
CA THR A 423 -14.95 -13.88 20.94
C THR A 423 -15.69 -14.02 19.61
N PHE A 424 -17.01 -13.83 19.56
CA PHE A 424 -17.78 -13.91 18.32
C PHE A 424 -17.48 -12.72 17.40
N SER A 425 -17.29 -11.52 17.95
CA SER A 425 -16.88 -10.33 17.20
C SER A 425 -15.50 -10.52 16.57
N HIS A 426 -14.52 -10.99 17.35
CA HIS A 426 -13.18 -11.32 16.83
C HIS A 426 -13.21 -12.39 15.73
N LEU A 427 -14.02 -13.43 15.89
CA LEU A 427 -14.18 -14.46 14.85
C LEU A 427 -14.91 -13.93 13.61
N SER A 428 -15.84 -12.99 13.79
CA SER A 428 -16.51 -12.28 12.69
C SER A 428 -15.50 -11.49 11.87
N GLY A 429 -14.64 -10.70 12.52
CA GLY A 429 -13.57 -9.94 11.86
C GLY A 429 -12.57 -10.84 11.11
N ILE A 430 -12.16 -11.96 11.70
CA ILE A 430 -11.29 -12.93 10.98
C ILE A 430 -11.98 -13.49 9.74
N LEU A 431 -13.28 -13.76 9.80
CA LEU A 431 -14.05 -14.24 8.65
C LEU A 431 -14.26 -13.15 7.60
N GLU A 432 -14.52 -11.91 8.01
CA GLU A 432 -14.59 -10.71 7.18
C GLU A 432 -13.34 -10.58 6.31
N GLU A 433 -12.20 -10.42 6.97
CA GLU A 433 -10.88 -10.27 6.37
C GLU A 433 -10.52 -11.45 5.45
N SER A 434 -10.86 -12.66 5.87
CA SER A 434 -10.67 -13.86 5.04
C SER A 434 -11.46 -13.76 3.73
N LEU A 435 -12.75 -13.43 3.81
CA LEU A 435 -13.63 -13.34 2.64
C LEU A 435 -13.15 -12.26 1.67
N GLU A 436 -12.70 -11.12 2.20
CA GLU A 436 -12.14 -10.03 1.42
C GLU A 436 -10.86 -10.43 0.69
N MET A 437 -9.86 -10.94 1.43
CA MET A 437 -8.60 -11.40 0.85
C MET A 437 -8.85 -12.47 -0.24
N PHE A 438 -9.68 -13.48 0.02
CA PHE A 438 -9.98 -14.50 -0.97
C PHE A 438 -10.77 -13.95 -2.17
N GLY A 439 -11.68 -13.00 -1.94
CA GLY A 439 -12.40 -12.28 -2.99
C GLY A 439 -11.44 -11.57 -3.96
N VAL A 440 -10.48 -10.81 -3.41
CA VAL A 440 -9.44 -10.11 -4.17
C VAL A 440 -8.55 -11.10 -4.94
N ILE A 441 -8.15 -12.22 -4.31
CA ILE A 441 -7.34 -13.25 -4.97
C ILE A 441 -8.05 -13.87 -6.17
N ILE A 442 -9.33 -14.22 -6.03
CA ILE A 442 -10.14 -14.78 -7.12
C ILE A 442 -10.29 -13.76 -8.25
N PHE A 443 -10.50 -12.48 -7.90
CA PHE A 443 -10.56 -11.40 -8.88
C PHE A 443 -9.23 -11.25 -9.62
N ALA A 444 -8.10 -11.21 -8.92
CA ALA A 444 -6.75 -11.15 -9.50
C ALA A 444 -6.51 -12.30 -10.48
N TYR A 445 -6.90 -13.52 -10.11
CA TYR A 445 -6.84 -14.68 -11.00
C TYR A 445 -7.69 -14.47 -12.26
N GLY A 446 -8.90 -13.92 -12.11
CA GLY A 446 -9.78 -13.58 -13.22
C GLY A 446 -9.16 -12.59 -14.20
N VAL A 447 -8.49 -11.54 -13.71
CA VAL A 447 -7.82 -10.55 -14.56
C VAL A 447 -6.63 -11.18 -15.30
N LEU A 448 -5.83 -12.01 -14.63
CA LEU A 448 -4.71 -12.71 -15.25
C LEU A 448 -5.16 -13.73 -16.30
N ASP A 449 -6.20 -14.51 -16.02
CA ASP A 449 -6.77 -15.46 -16.97
C ASP A 449 -7.31 -14.73 -18.21
N TYR A 450 -7.96 -13.58 -17.99
CA TYR A 450 -8.40 -12.69 -19.08
C TYR A 450 -7.22 -12.18 -19.91
N LEU A 451 -6.17 -11.62 -19.29
CA LEU A 451 -4.97 -11.15 -19.97
C LEU A 451 -4.30 -12.26 -20.79
N ARG A 452 -4.17 -13.46 -20.20
CA ARG A 452 -3.54 -14.61 -20.86
C ARG A 452 -4.32 -15.08 -22.09
N ARG A 453 -5.65 -15.11 -22.02
CA ARG A 453 -6.51 -15.56 -23.12
C ARG A 453 -6.62 -14.53 -24.25
N ASN A 454 -6.54 -13.25 -23.92
CA ASN A 454 -6.67 -12.15 -24.88
C ASN A 454 -5.32 -11.54 -25.30
N ALA A 455 -4.19 -12.18 -24.94
CA ALA A 455 -2.84 -11.67 -25.19
C ALA A 455 -2.52 -11.43 -26.69
N ALA A 456 -3.13 -12.20 -27.59
CA ALA A 456 -2.98 -12.02 -29.04
C ALA A 456 -3.65 -10.73 -29.57
N ASP A 457 -4.74 -10.29 -28.91
CA ASP A 457 -5.46 -9.06 -29.24
C ASP A 457 -4.86 -7.82 -28.56
N ILE A 458 -4.07 -8.03 -27.51
CA ILE A 458 -3.32 -7.02 -26.74
C ILE A 458 -1.97 -6.75 -27.43
N GLN A 459 -1.99 -6.26 -28.66
CA GLN A 459 -0.77 -5.80 -29.33
C GLN A 459 -0.35 -4.42 -28.80
N VAL A 460 0.69 -4.38 -27.97
CA VAL A 460 1.34 -3.13 -27.55
C VAL A 460 2.15 -2.57 -28.73
N ARG A 461 1.54 -1.68 -29.52
CA ARG A 461 2.26 -0.94 -30.56
C ARG A 461 3.19 0.09 -29.90
N VAL A 462 4.48 -0.01 -30.17
CA VAL A 462 5.46 1.04 -29.85
C VAL A 462 5.33 2.09 -30.95
N ALA A 463 4.72 3.23 -30.65
CA ALA A 463 4.83 4.39 -31.52
C ALA A 463 6.28 4.88 -31.44
N GLN A 464 7.01 4.80 -32.55
CA GLN A 464 8.21 5.60 -32.76
C GLN A 464 7.73 7.05 -32.90
N THR A 465 8.07 7.90 -31.93
CA THR A 465 8.02 9.34 -32.15
C THR A 465 8.99 9.66 -33.27
N ALA A 466 8.47 10.10 -34.41
CA ALA A 466 9.28 10.73 -35.43
C ALA A 466 10.00 11.92 -34.78
N SER A 467 11.32 11.91 -34.86
CA SER A 467 12.13 13.10 -34.65
C SER A 467 11.83 14.04 -35.82
N ASP A 468 11.04 15.07 -35.58
CA ASP A 468 10.95 16.18 -36.52
C ASP A 468 12.30 16.90 -36.55
N ILE A 469 12.79 17.05 -37.78
CA ILE A 469 14.05 17.65 -38.24
C ILE A 469 14.11 19.14 -37.89
#